data_AF-D6YUU3-F1
#
_entry.id   AF-D6YUU3-F1
#
_cell.length_a   1.000
_cell.length_b   1.000
_cell.length_c   1.000
_cell.angle_alpha   90.00
_cell.angle_beta   90.00
_cell.angle_gamma   90.00
#
_symmetry.space_group_name_H-M   'P 1'
#
loop_
_entity.id
_entity.type
_entity.pdbx_description
1 polymer ?
#
loop_
_entity_poly.entity_id
_entity_poly.type
_entity_poly.pdbx_seq_one_letter_code
_entity_poly.pdbx_strand_id
1 'polypeptide(L)'
;MHSLRKSRKTLHHAYRIYKKKEATLSDSEKARFLEILKNLENAIFEKNRPSASTLAEEAEHLTYTHFKKKWWEKGLEVVIAIAFALIVATVVRQTWFELYEIPTGSMRPSFREKDRLSVTKTSFGINIPLRTGHFIFDPDLVERGKVVIFSGDNISLPDTDATYFGILPYKKRYIKRMIGKPGDTLYFYGGNIYGIDKDGNPLTELLEDPWMKKIEHIPFLSFEGEPSMPRKDEVLFKHMQIPVGKLTLSPFGKAHGELFDGKKWKLDNLLNSNPDVLGTFGDLWGIKNFAMARLLTAEQVRKYTNFDPEEVGKGLLYLHLRHSPNLTYPSPKIYQEGGYLNVRMPVFESLIPLNQEHLNKIMDHLYTARFVINKGRLKRYTTEGGATTMASAKFLGIPEGTYEFTRGAAEKVGFQGITTKLPKNHPLYSHDPDHIQELFNMGVDLYGSTNSDAFYRYYFPHRYAYFRDGDFYLMGAKVMNKEDPLLKAFIESEKEKASHSTAYAPYLPFLDFGAPIKNGELDKEKIRTFGLKIPEKHYFVLGDNHAMSADSRVFGFVPQENLEGAPSLILWPPGERWGTPPQTAYPLFNAPRLIIWGIAALIFAVWYGFHRKKMQTRLFPHDGEK
;
A
#
# COMPACT_ATOMS: atom_id res chain seq x y z
N MET A 1 -11.95 22.92 -52.96
CA MET A 1 -12.65 21.72 -53.46
C MET A 1 -12.77 20.63 -52.39
N HIS A 2 -14.00 20.31 -52.00
CA HIS A 2 -14.35 19.20 -51.11
C HIS A 2 -14.02 17.84 -51.77
N SER A 3 -13.72 16.83 -50.95
CA SER A 3 -13.66 15.43 -51.41
C SER A 3 -15.08 14.84 -51.43
N LEU A 4 -15.33 13.79 -52.23
CA LEU A 4 -16.64 13.10 -52.21
C LEU A 4 -17.06 12.66 -50.80
N ARG A 5 -16.09 12.27 -49.95
CA ARG A 5 -16.34 11.94 -48.54
C ARG A 5 -16.76 13.14 -47.71
N LYS A 6 -16.17 14.32 -47.95
CA LYS A 6 -16.55 15.59 -47.30
C LYS A 6 -17.92 16.06 -47.82
N SER A 7 -18.16 16.09 -49.12
CA SER A 7 -19.46 16.44 -49.74
C SER A 7 -20.60 15.56 -49.21
N ARG A 8 -20.37 14.26 -49.04
CA ARG A 8 -21.34 13.35 -48.44
C ARG A 8 -21.64 13.62 -46.97
N LYS A 9 -20.64 14.03 -46.18
CA LYS A 9 -20.86 14.48 -44.79
C LYS A 9 -21.69 15.76 -44.77
N THR A 10 -21.38 16.70 -45.66
CA THR A 10 -22.12 17.95 -45.83
C THR A 10 -23.58 17.70 -46.19
N LEU A 11 -23.85 16.85 -47.19
CA LEU A 11 -25.21 16.43 -47.58
C LEU A 11 -26.03 15.93 -46.38
N HIS A 12 -25.49 14.96 -45.64
CA HIS A 12 -26.18 14.38 -44.47
C HIS A 12 -26.38 15.37 -43.32
N HIS A 13 -25.45 16.32 -43.16
CA HIS A 13 -25.54 17.36 -42.15
C HIS A 13 -26.63 18.38 -42.51
N ALA A 14 -26.58 18.91 -43.73
CA ALA A 14 -27.56 19.87 -44.25
C ALA A 14 -28.97 19.28 -44.29
N TYR A 15 -29.13 18.04 -44.77
CA TYR A 15 -30.41 17.33 -44.76
C TYR A 15 -30.98 17.14 -43.35
N ARG A 16 -30.14 16.79 -42.36
CA ARG A 16 -30.60 16.64 -40.96
C ARG A 16 -31.06 17.97 -40.37
N ILE A 17 -30.35 19.05 -40.64
CA ILE A 17 -30.74 20.39 -40.16
C ILE A 17 -32.04 20.82 -40.83
N TYR A 18 -32.14 20.64 -42.15
CA TYR A 18 -33.37 20.89 -42.92
C TYR A 18 -34.55 20.15 -42.31
N LYS A 19 -34.49 18.81 -42.17
CA LYS A 19 -35.57 18.00 -41.56
C LYS A 19 -35.99 18.48 -40.17
N LYS A 20 -35.05 18.98 -39.36
CA LYS A 20 -35.34 19.46 -38.00
C LYS A 20 -35.98 20.85 -37.98
N LYS A 21 -35.71 21.67 -39.00
CA LYS A 21 -36.08 23.10 -39.03
C LYS A 21 -36.89 23.50 -40.26
N GLU A 22 -37.39 22.56 -41.07
CA GLU A 22 -38.13 22.84 -42.33
C GLU A 22 -39.36 23.72 -42.10
N ALA A 23 -40.00 23.62 -40.93
CA ALA A 23 -41.14 24.44 -40.53
C ALA A 23 -40.81 25.95 -40.42
N THR A 24 -39.53 26.33 -40.34
CA THR A 24 -39.11 27.74 -40.30
C THR A 24 -38.84 28.34 -41.67
N LEU A 25 -39.01 27.57 -42.75
CA LEU A 25 -38.80 28.00 -44.13
C LEU A 25 -40.14 28.22 -44.84
N SER A 26 -40.18 29.16 -45.78
CA SER A 26 -41.26 29.28 -46.76
C SER A 26 -41.23 28.13 -47.77
N ASP A 27 -42.33 27.90 -48.49
CA ASP A 27 -42.42 26.75 -49.41
C ASP A 27 -41.45 26.85 -50.60
N SER A 28 -41.12 28.07 -51.06
CA SER A 28 -40.11 28.29 -52.10
C SER A 28 -38.69 27.98 -51.59
N GLU A 29 -38.36 28.36 -50.36
CA GLU A 29 -37.08 28.04 -49.72
C GLU A 29 -36.93 26.53 -49.47
N LYS A 30 -38.01 25.85 -49.06
CA LYS A 30 -38.02 24.39 -48.91
C LYS A 30 -37.71 23.68 -50.23
N ALA A 31 -38.37 24.08 -51.32
CA ALA A 31 -38.17 23.50 -52.65
C ALA A 31 -36.71 23.66 -53.10
N ARG A 32 -36.15 24.87 -52.97
CA ARG A 32 -34.74 25.16 -53.30
C ARG A 32 -33.76 24.33 -52.47
N PHE A 33 -34.01 24.18 -51.17
CA PHE A 33 -33.15 23.41 -50.28
C PHE A 33 -33.15 21.92 -50.67
N LEU A 34 -34.33 21.35 -50.94
CA LEU A 34 -34.46 19.96 -51.37
C LEU A 34 -33.80 19.69 -52.72
N GLU A 35 -33.95 20.61 -53.68
CA GLU A 35 -33.34 20.51 -55.00
C GLU A 35 -31.81 20.43 -54.90
N ILE A 36 -31.20 21.33 -54.14
CA ILE A 36 -29.74 21.36 -53.96
C ILE A 36 -29.24 20.10 -53.25
N LEU A 37 -29.95 19.60 -52.24
CA LEU A 37 -29.59 18.36 -51.57
C LEU A 37 -29.75 17.13 -52.50
N LYS A 38 -30.80 17.09 -53.33
CA LYS A 38 -31.01 16.00 -54.31
C LYS A 38 -29.93 15.99 -55.38
N ASN A 39 -29.59 17.16 -55.93
CA ASN A 39 -28.52 17.32 -56.91
C ASN A 39 -27.14 16.98 -56.32
N LEU A 40 -26.89 17.40 -55.08
CA LEU A 40 -25.67 17.05 -54.36
C LEU A 40 -25.56 15.53 -54.16
N GLU A 41 -26.65 14.87 -53.79
CA GLU A 41 -26.68 13.42 -53.66
C GLU A 41 -26.37 12.71 -54.98
N ASN A 42 -27.03 13.10 -56.07
CA ASN A 42 -26.78 12.52 -57.40
C ASN A 42 -25.32 12.69 -57.82
N ALA A 43 -24.74 13.90 -57.69
CA ALA A 43 -23.34 14.15 -58.01
C ALA A 43 -22.36 13.30 -57.16
N ILE A 44 -22.71 13.00 -55.91
CA ILE A 44 -21.92 12.11 -55.04
C ILE A 44 -21.98 10.65 -55.53
N PHE A 45 -23.14 10.16 -55.94
CA PHE A 45 -23.31 8.78 -56.42
C PHE A 45 -22.72 8.56 -57.80
N GLU A 46 -22.79 9.57 -58.67
CA GLU A 46 -22.13 9.60 -59.98
C GLU A 46 -20.60 9.81 -59.88
N LYS A 47 -20.08 10.02 -58.67
CA LYS A 47 -18.65 10.29 -58.40
C LYS A 47 -18.12 11.56 -59.07
N ASN A 48 -18.99 12.51 -59.42
CA ASN A 48 -18.63 13.80 -60.00
C ASN A 48 -18.11 14.75 -58.91
N ARG A 49 -16.80 14.69 -58.62
CA ARG A 49 -16.17 15.45 -57.54
C ARG A 49 -16.28 16.97 -57.70
N PRO A 50 -16.05 17.59 -58.88
CA PRO A 50 -16.21 19.04 -59.05
C PRO A 50 -17.62 19.51 -58.72
N SER A 51 -18.64 18.87 -59.31
CA SER A 51 -20.04 19.24 -59.09
C SER A 51 -20.48 19.02 -57.63
N ALA A 52 -20.11 17.86 -57.05
CA ALA A 52 -20.38 17.56 -55.64
C ALA A 52 -19.65 18.51 -54.67
N SER A 53 -18.55 19.15 -55.07
CA SER A 53 -17.89 20.17 -54.26
C SER A 53 -18.70 21.46 -54.25
N THR A 54 -19.07 21.96 -55.42
CA THR A 54 -19.82 23.20 -55.57
C THR A 54 -21.18 23.13 -54.87
N LEU A 55 -21.92 22.04 -55.11
CA LEU A 55 -23.23 21.82 -54.48
C LEU A 55 -23.13 21.62 -52.96
N ALA A 56 -22.02 21.08 -52.46
CA ALA A 56 -21.79 20.96 -51.01
C ALA A 56 -21.52 22.33 -50.37
N GLU A 57 -20.72 23.17 -51.01
CA GLU A 57 -20.46 24.55 -50.57
C GLU A 57 -21.77 25.38 -50.58
N GLU A 58 -22.61 25.21 -51.61
CA GLU A 58 -23.91 25.86 -51.70
C GLU A 58 -24.89 25.36 -50.61
N ALA A 59 -24.94 24.04 -50.37
CA ALA A 59 -25.73 23.47 -49.29
C ALA A 59 -25.27 23.96 -47.90
N GLU A 60 -23.96 24.07 -47.67
CA GLU A 60 -23.39 24.65 -46.44
C GLU A 60 -23.79 26.12 -46.28
N HIS A 61 -23.67 26.91 -47.35
CA HIS A 61 -24.03 28.33 -47.35
C HIS A 61 -25.53 28.54 -47.04
N LEU A 62 -26.42 27.78 -47.68
CA LEU A 62 -27.86 27.82 -47.41
C LEU A 62 -28.19 27.40 -45.98
N THR A 63 -27.55 26.34 -45.49
CA THR A 63 -27.71 25.89 -44.11
C THR A 63 -27.30 26.99 -43.13
N TYR A 64 -26.17 27.66 -43.37
CA TYR A 64 -25.66 28.72 -42.51
C TYR A 64 -26.54 29.97 -42.54
N THR A 65 -27.06 30.33 -43.72
CA THR A 65 -27.87 31.54 -43.92
C THR A 65 -29.24 31.41 -43.25
N HIS A 66 -29.94 30.30 -43.47
CA HIS A 66 -31.32 30.12 -42.96
C HIS A 66 -31.37 29.50 -41.55
N PHE A 67 -30.35 28.73 -41.16
CA PHE A 67 -30.36 28.00 -39.88
C PHE A 67 -29.21 28.40 -38.96
N LYS A 68 -29.01 29.71 -38.75
CA LYS A 68 -28.05 30.19 -37.74
C LYS A 68 -28.36 29.58 -36.37
N LYS A 69 -27.38 28.86 -35.80
CA LYS A 69 -27.49 28.34 -34.44
C LYS A 69 -27.60 29.50 -33.46
N LYS A 70 -28.65 29.50 -32.64
CA LYS A 70 -28.78 30.45 -31.53
C LYS A 70 -27.66 30.20 -30.51
N TRP A 71 -27.28 31.22 -29.75
CA TRP A 71 -26.19 31.11 -28.78
C TRP A 71 -26.46 30.02 -27.72
N TRP A 72 -27.73 29.82 -27.33
CA TRP A 72 -28.12 28.74 -26.41
C TRP A 72 -28.02 27.34 -27.04
N GLU A 73 -28.26 27.18 -28.34
CA GLU A 73 -28.08 25.88 -29.03
C GLU A 73 -26.60 25.49 -29.04
N LYS A 74 -25.72 26.46 -29.28
CA LYS A 74 -24.26 26.28 -29.17
C LYS A 74 -23.85 25.94 -27.74
N GLY A 75 -24.42 26.65 -26.75
CA GLY A 75 -24.20 26.37 -25.33
C GLY A 75 -24.62 24.95 -24.95
N LEU A 76 -25.81 24.51 -25.37
CA LEU A 76 -26.33 23.16 -25.14
C LEU A 76 -25.42 22.10 -25.78
N GLU A 77 -24.94 22.31 -27.01
CA GLU A 77 -24.00 21.39 -27.67
C GLU A 77 -22.70 21.24 -26.90
N VAL A 78 -22.14 22.34 -26.37
CA VAL A 78 -20.94 22.31 -25.52
C VAL A 78 -21.23 21.54 -24.22
N VAL A 79 -22.36 21.80 -23.57
CA VAL A 79 -22.77 21.10 -22.34
C VAL A 79 -22.92 19.60 -22.60
N ILE A 80 -23.61 19.21 -23.68
CA ILE A 80 -23.78 17.80 -24.06
C ILE A 80 -22.43 17.16 -24.37
N ALA A 81 -21.53 17.85 -25.08
CA ALA A 81 -20.20 17.33 -25.39
C ALA A 81 -19.35 17.11 -24.12
N ILE A 82 -19.41 18.06 -23.17
CA ILE A 82 -18.74 17.93 -21.87
C ILE A 82 -19.36 16.77 -21.07
N ALA A 83 -20.69 16.69 -20.97
CA ALA A 83 -21.37 15.61 -20.27
C ALA A 83 -21.03 14.24 -20.88
N PHE A 84 -21.02 14.13 -22.21
CA PHE A 84 -20.61 12.92 -22.90
C PHE A 84 -19.15 12.56 -22.62
N ALA A 85 -18.23 13.54 -22.69
CA ALA A 85 -16.82 13.33 -22.37
C ALA A 85 -16.62 12.87 -20.92
N LEU A 86 -17.37 13.44 -19.96
CA LEU A 86 -17.34 13.03 -18.56
C LEU A 86 -17.88 11.60 -18.37
N ILE A 87 -18.96 11.23 -19.05
CA ILE A 87 -19.50 9.86 -19.02
C ILE A 87 -18.46 8.88 -19.57
N VAL A 88 -17.90 9.14 -20.74
CA VAL A 88 -16.87 8.28 -21.35
C VAL A 88 -15.64 8.18 -20.45
N ALA A 89 -15.16 9.32 -19.93
CA ALA A 89 -14.02 9.34 -19.00
C ALA A 89 -14.31 8.54 -17.72
N THR A 90 -15.53 8.62 -17.19
CA THR A 90 -15.97 7.84 -16.02
C THR A 90 -15.99 6.35 -16.34
N VAL A 91 -16.57 5.95 -17.48
CA VAL A 91 -16.61 4.53 -17.91
C VAL A 91 -15.20 3.99 -18.07
N VAL A 92 -14.33 4.69 -18.81
CA VAL A 92 -12.94 4.27 -19.03
C VAL A 92 -12.18 4.16 -17.71
N ARG A 93 -12.33 5.14 -16.81
CA ARG A 93 -11.68 5.13 -15.50
C ARG A 93 -12.11 3.94 -14.64
N GLN A 94 -13.41 3.63 -14.63
CA GLN A 94 -13.97 2.57 -13.80
C GLN A 94 -13.65 1.16 -14.35
N THR A 95 -13.47 1.02 -15.68
CA THR A 95 -13.41 -0.30 -16.33
C THR A 95 -12.07 -0.63 -17.01
N TRP A 96 -11.29 0.33 -17.50
CA TRP A 96 -9.99 0.05 -18.15
C TRP A 96 -8.81 0.35 -17.24
N PHE A 97 -8.58 1.62 -16.93
CA PHE A 97 -7.43 2.06 -16.17
C PHE A 97 -7.69 3.39 -15.46
N GLU A 98 -6.94 3.62 -14.40
CA GLU A 98 -7.00 4.86 -13.62
C GLU A 98 -5.59 5.36 -13.32
N LEU A 99 -5.43 6.69 -13.34
CA LEU A 99 -4.19 7.33 -12.93
C LEU A 99 -4.22 7.61 -11.43
N TYR A 100 -3.19 7.15 -10.73
CA TYR A 100 -3.02 7.30 -9.28
C TYR A 100 -1.77 8.12 -8.96
N GLU A 101 -1.84 8.98 -7.96
CA GLU A 101 -0.66 9.58 -7.33
C GLU A 101 -0.45 8.92 -5.97
N ILE A 102 0.80 8.51 -5.67
CA ILE A 102 1.14 7.89 -4.39
C ILE A 102 1.30 8.96 -3.30
N PRO A 103 0.45 8.97 -2.25
CA PRO A 103 0.49 10.01 -1.24
C PRO A 103 1.43 9.67 -0.07
N THR A 104 1.72 8.38 0.17
CA THR A 104 2.44 7.91 1.37
C THR A 104 3.59 6.96 1.03
N GLY A 105 4.60 6.94 1.89
CA GLY A 105 5.80 6.10 1.75
C GLY A 105 5.63 4.63 2.19
N SER A 106 4.40 4.12 2.29
CA SER A 106 4.11 2.74 2.76
C SER A 106 4.61 1.64 1.83
N MET A 107 4.81 1.95 0.55
CA MET A 107 5.27 1.03 -0.47
C MET A 107 6.73 1.24 -0.87
N ARG A 108 7.52 2.01 -0.10
CA ARG A 108 8.95 2.17 -0.38
C ARG A 108 9.66 0.82 -0.18
N PRO A 109 10.64 0.45 -1.03
CA PRO A 109 11.19 1.24 -2.13
C PRO A 109 10.43 1.09 -3.46
N SER A 110 9.44 0.20 -3.57
CA SER A 110 8.72 -0.09 -4.82
C SER A 110 8.02 1.12 -5.41
N PHE A 111 7.29 1.85 -4.57
CA PHE A 111 6.67 3.11 -4.92
C PHE A 111 7.00 4.16 -3.87
N ARG A 112 7.28 5.37 -4.32
CA ARG A 112 7.60 6.53 -3.47
C ARG A 112 6.52 7.58 -3.61
N GLU A 113 6.47 8.45 -2.61
CA GLU A 113 5.56 9.60 -2.59
C GLU A 113 5.77 10.47 -3.82
N LYS A 114 4.66 10.88 -4.46
CA LYS A 114 4.58 11.60 -5.74
C LYS A 114 4.78 10.78 -7.00
N ASP A 115 4.96 9.47 -6.90
CA ASP A 115 4.85 8.62 -8.10
C ASP A 115 3.47 8.74 -8.72
N ARG A 116 3.41 8.80 -10.04
CA ARG A 116 2.15 8.70 -10.78
C ARG A 116 2.10 7.38 -11.51
N LEU A 117 1.09 6.58 -11.20
CA LEU A 117 0.92 5.23 -11.70
C LEU A 117 -0.27 5.16 -12.64
N SER A 118 -0.17 4.33 -13.67
CA SER A 118 -1.34 3.76 -14.33
C SER A 118 -1.69 2.45 -13.64
N VAL A 119 -2.94 2.31 -13.24
CA VAL A 119 -3.50 1.11 -12.63
C VAL A 119 -4.50 0.49 -13.59
N THR A 120 -4.30 -0.77 -13.92
CA THR A 120 -5.23 -1.53 -14.75
C THR A 120 -6.37 -2.07 -13.88
N LYS A 121 -7.62 -1.84 -14.31
CA LYS A 121 -8.85 -2.28 -13.63
C LYS A 121 -9.34 -3.66 -14.06
N THR A 122 -8.65 -4.28 -15.02
CA THR A 122 -8.96 -5.61 -15.60
C THR A 122 -7.91 -6.66 -15.27
N SER A 123 -7.15 -6.46 -14.18
CA SER A 123 -6.09 -7.39 -13.80
C SER A 123 -6.64 -8.74 -13.34
N PHE A 124 -7.74 -8.72 -12.58
CA PHE A 124 -8.37 -9.92 -12.00
C PHE A 124 -9.89 -9.98 -12.13
N GLY A 125 -10.54 -8.90 -12.60
CA GLY A 125 -12.00 -8.86 -12.67
C GLY A 125 -12.53 -7.68 -13.47
N ILE A 126 -13.85 -7.59 -13.53
CA ILE A 126 -14.60 -6.44 -14.05
C ILE A 126 -15.37 -5.84 -12.87
N ASN A 127 -14.91 -4.69 -12.40
CA ASN A 127 -15.49 -3.99 -11.26
C ASN A 127 -16.89 -3.45 -11.58
N ILE A 128 -17.73 -3.33 -10.55
CA ILE A 128 -19.01 -2.62 -10.65
C ILE A 128 -18.74 -1.10 -10.63
N PRO A 129 -19.18 -0.32 -11.62
CA PRO A 129 -18.95 1.11 -11.64
C PRO A 129 -19.51 1.81 -10.38
N LEU A 130 -18.70 2.70 -9.78
CA LEU A 130 -19.06 3.54 -8.63
C LEU A 130 -19.40 2.77 -7.34
N ARG A 131 -19.14 1.46 -7.25
CA ARG A 131 -19.40 0.64 -6.06
C ARG A 131 -18.27 -0.37 -5.84
N THR A 132 -18.07 -0.78 -4.60
CA THR A 132 -17.18 -1.89 -4.27
C THR A 132 -17.81 -3.20 -4.74
N GLY A 133 -17.05 -4.07 -5.41
CA GLY A 133 -17.52 -5.36 -5.93
C GLY A 133 -17.29 -5.58 -7.43
N HIS A 134 -17.62 -6.80 -7.88
CA HIS A 134 -17.26 -7.33 -9.20
C HIS A 134 -18.48 -7.90 -9.93
N PHE A 135 -18.57 -7.63 -11.24
CA PHE A 135 -19.43 -8.42 -12.13
C PHE A 135 -18.81 -9.80 -12.42
N ILE A 136 -17.48 -9.81 -12.61
CA ILE A 136 -16.68 -11.00 -12.88
C ILE A 136 -15.40 -10.87 -12.06
N PHE A 137 -15.02 -11.91 -11.35
CA PHE A 137 -13.77 -11.94 -10.60
C PHE A 137 -13.14 -13.32 -10.72
N ASP A 138 -11.86 -13.35 -11.04
CA ASP A 138 -11.05 -14.54 -11.14
C ASP A 138 -10.00 -14.52 -10.02
N PRO A 139 -10.17 -15.32 -8.95
CA PRO A 139 -9.22 -15.40 -7.85
C PRO A 139 -7.84 -15.93 -8.25
N ASP A 140 -7.72 -16.66 -9.36
CA ASP A 140 -6.46 -17.25 -9.82
C ASP A 140 -5.56 -16.20 -10.48
N LEU A 141 -6.17 -15.15 -11.04
CA LEU A 141 -5.44 -13.97 -11.53
C LEU A 141 -4.84 -13.13 -10.39
N VAL A 142 -5.27 -13.31 -9.14
CA VAL A 142 -4.65 -12.65 -7.99
C VAL A 142 -3.44 -13.46 -7.53
N GLU A 143 -2.26 -12.91 -7.75
CA GLU A 143 -0.99 -13.57 -7.49
C GLU A 143 -0.29 -13.00 -6.24
N ARG A 144 0.29 -13.90 -5.42
CA ARG A 144 1.11 -13.53 -4.27
C ARG A 144 2.39 -12.83 -4.72
N GLY A 145 2.94 -12.00 -3.85
CA GLY A 145 4.10 -11.16 -4.16
C GLY A 145 3.80 -9.98 -5.10
N LYS A 146 2.64 -9.91 -5.78
CA LYS A 146 2.29 -8.77 -6.64
C LYS A 146 1.55 -7.68 -5.89
N VAL A 147 1.61 -6.47 -6.41
CA VAL A 147 0.91 -5.31 -5.84
C VAL A 147 -0.52 -5.26 -6.34
N VAL A 148 -1.44 -4.98 -5.42
CA VAL A 148 -2.87 -4.82 -5.66
C VAL A 148 -3.33 -3.42 -5.23
N ILE A 149 -4.38 -2.96 -5.90
CA ILE A 149 -5.16 -1.78 -5.53
C ILE A 149 -6.50 -2.26 -5.00
N PHE A 150 -6.92 -1.70 -3.87
CA PHE A 150 -8.19 -2.07 -3.26
C PHE A 150 -8.93 -0.88 -2.63
N SER A 151 -10.25 -1.04 -2.49
CA SER A 151 -11.17 -0.12 -1.83
C SER A 151 -11.02 -0.18 -0.31
N GLY A 152 -11.10 0.96 0.38
CA GLY A 152 -11.18 1.02 1.85
C GLY A 152 -12.55 0.70 2.44
N ASP A 153 -13.48 0.17 1.65
CA ASP A 153 -14.85 -0.12 2.08
C ASP A 153 -14.89 -1.26 3.10
N ASN A 154 -15.70 -1.15 4.16
CA ASN A 154 -15.80 -2.17 5.21
C ASN A 154 -14.45 -2.62 5.83
N ILE A 155 -13.42 -1.79 5.75
CA ILE A 155 -12.12 -2.01 6.39
C ILE A 155 -12.00 -1.08 7.61
N SER A 156 -11.40 -1.58 8.69
CA SER A 156 -11.12 -0.82 9.92
C SER A 156 -10.00 0.22 9.72
N LEU A 157 -10.23 1.20 8.86
CA LEU A 157 -9.37 2.36 8.65
C LEU A 157 -10.16 3.64 8.94
N PRO A 158 -9.54 4.63 9.61
CA PRO A 158 -10.16 5.94 9.78
C PRO A 158 -10.25 6.65 8.42
N ASP A 159 -11.35 7.39 8.23
CA ASP A 159 -11.54 8.30 7.10
C ASP A 159 -11.31 7.62 5.73
N THR A 160 -12.12 6.61 5.43
CA THR A 160 -12.10 5.90 4.14
C THR A 160 -13.02 6.52 3.10
N ASP A 161 -13.80 7.53 3.46
CA ASP A 161 -14.69 8.25 2.56
C ASP A 161 -13.92 9.26 1.70
N ALA A 162 -14.36 9.42 0.45
CA ALA A 162 -13.80 10.35 -0.52
C ALA A 162 -14.91 10.85 -1.46
N THR A 163 -14.61 11.86 -2.25
CA THR A 163 -15.54 12.37 -3.27
C THR A 163 -14.89 12.39 -4.65
N TYR A 164 -15.58 11.80 -5.63
CA TYR A 164 -15.25 11.88 -7.04
C TYR A 164 -15.81 13.18 -7.63
N PHE A 165 -14.93 13.95 -8.31
CA PHE A 165 -15.18 15.33 -8.75
C PHE A 165 -15.67 16.28 -7.63
N GLY A 166 -15.42 15.94 -6.35
CA GLY A 166 -15.89 16.71 -5.21
C GLY A 166 -17.38 16.53 -4.89
N ILE A 167 -18.12 15.70 -5.63
CA ILE A 167 -19.60 15.61 -5.52
C ILE A 167 -20.16 14.19 -5.40
N LEU A 168 -19.49 13.19 -5.98
CA LEU A 168 -19.99 11.82 -5.98
C LEU A 168 -19.29 11.03 -4.86
N PRO A 169 -20.01 10.42 -3.90
CA PRO A 169 -19.38 9.66 -2.83
C PRO A 169 -18.60 8.49 -3.41
N TYR A 170 -17.40 8.27 -2.88
CA TYR A 170 -16.48 7.22 -3.27
C TYR A 170 -15.66 6.78 -2.07
N LYS A 171 -14.93 5.68 -2.19
CA LYS A 171 -14.04 5.19 -1.13
C LYS A 171 -12.58 5.46 -1.50
N LYS A 172 -11.75 5.74 -0.51
CA LYS A 172 -10.30 5.84 -0.71
C LYS A 172 -9.75 4.52 -1.24
N ARG A 173 -8.64 4.62 -1.97
CA ARG A 173 -7.97 3.49 -2.61
C ARG A 173 -6.59 3.31 -2.00
N TYR A 174 -6.25 2.06 -1.76
CA TYR A 174 -5.02 1.67 -1.11
C TYR A 174 -4.22 0.77 -2.02
N ILE A 175 -2.91 0.88 -1.91
CA ILE A 175 -1.93 0.10 -2.66
C ILE A 175 -1.09 -0.69 -1.66
N LYS A 176 -1.05 -2.01 -1.82
CA LYS A 176 -0.29 -2.94 -0.96
C LYS A 176 0.15 -4.16 -1.75
N ARG A 177 1.15 -4.88 -1.25
CA ARG A 177 1.58 -6.17 -1.80
C ARG A 177 0.68 -7.28 -1.29
N MET A 178 0.22 -8.12 -2.21
CA MET A 178 -0.55 -9.33 -1.93
C MET A 178 0.38 -10.38 -1.34
N ILE A 179 0.12 -10.80 -0.10
CA ILE A 179 0.95 -11.77 0.61
C ILE A 179 0.20 -13.09 0.81
N GLY A 180 -1.06 -13.04 1.22
CA GLY A 180 -1.88 -14.23 1.47
C GLY A 180 -3.20 -14.20 0.71
N LYS A 181 -3.56 -15.32 0.09
CA LYS A 181 -4.83 -15.63 -0.55
C LYS A 181 -5.78 -16.35 0.42
N PRO A 182 -7.08 -16.46 0.09
CA PRO A 182 -8.04 -17.24 0.88
C PRO A 182 -7.53 -18.65 1.21
N GLY A 183 -7.58 -19.02 2.48
CA GLY A 183 -7.21 -20.35 2.97
C GLY A 183 -5.72 -20.56 3.25
N ASP A 184 -4.85 -19.62 2.88
CA ASP A 184 -3.41 -19.71 3.17
C ASP A 184 -3.11 -19.69 4.67
N THR A 185 -1.96 -20.23 5.04
CA THR A 185 -1.40 -20.08 6.39
C THR A 185 0.03 -19.53 6.31
N LEU A 186 0.29 -18.42 7.00
CA LEU A 186 1.55 -17.67 6.93
C LEU A 186 2.31 -17.72 8.26
N TYR A 187 3.63 -17.84 8.19
CA TYR A 187 4.53 -17.85 9.34
C TYR A 187 5.76 -16.98 9.04
N PHE A 188 6.07 -16.04 9.93
CA PHE A 188 7.17 -15.11 9.74
C PHE A 188 8.43 -15.63 10.42
N TYR A 189 9.56 -15.57 9.73
CA TYR A 189 10.85 -15.90 10.32
C TYR A 189 11.96 -15.10 9.69
N GLY A 190 12.75 -14.46 10.55
CA GLY A 190 13.94 -13.72 10.16
C GLY A 190 13.67 -12.79 8.99
N GLY A 191 12.61 -11.97 9.00
CA GLY A 191 12.28 -11.05 7.89
C GLY A 191 11.73 -11.69 6.60
N ASN A 192 11.54 -13.00 6.55
CA ASN A 192 10.89 -13.71 5.43
C ASN A 192 9.51 -14.25 5.83
N ILE A 193 8.70 -14.60 4.83
CA ILE A 193 7.39 -15.25 5.01
C ILE A 193 7.46 -16.66 4.46
N TYR A 194 7.17 -17.62 5.33
CA TYR A 194 6.96 -19.01 5.01
C TYR A 194 5.46 -19.28 5.04
N GLY A 195 4.96 -20.17 4.19
CA GLY A 195 3.54 -20.48 4.25
C GLY A 195 3.15 -21.67 3.41
N ILE A 196 1.91 -22.08 3.59
CA ILE A 196 1.25 -23.09 2.78
C ILE A 196 -0.07 -22.53 2.24
N ASP A 197 -0.44 -22.95 1.04
CA ASP A 197 -1.78 -22.68 0.50
C ASP A 197 -2.85 -23.53 1.20
N LYS A 198 -4.11 -23.34 0.80
CA LYS A 198 -5.27 -24.10 1.30
C LYS A 198 -5.13 -25.63 1.13
N ASP A 199 -4.35 -26.06 0.14
CA ASP A 199 -4.14 -27.46 -0.24
C ASP A 199 -2.88 -28.03 0.44
N GLY A 200 -2.11 -27.20 1.16
CA GLY A 200 -0.89 -27.57 1.87
C GLY A 200 0.38 -27.53 1.02
N ASN A 201 0.36 -26.89 -0.15
CA ASN A 201 1.55 -26.67 -0.96
C ASN A 201 2.36 -25.48 -0.42
N PRO A 202 3.70 -25.58 -0.36
CA PRO A 202 4.57 -24.46 0.01
C PRO A 202 4.37 -23.23 -0.87
N LEU A 203 4.34 -22.05 -0.26
CA LEU A 203 4.30 -20.75 -0.96
C LEU A 203 5.72 -20.30 -1.37
N THR A 204 6.37 -21.05 -2.26
CA THR A 204 7.77 -20.78 -2.65
C THR A 204 7.94 -19.45 -3.37
N GLU A 205 6.89 -18.94 -4.02
CA GLU A 205 6.92 -17.66 -4.73
C GLU A 205 7.24 -16.47 -3.81
N LEU A 206 6.87 -16.55 -2.52
CA LEU A 206 7.19 -15.51 -1.52
C LEU A 206 8.68 -15.53 -1.11
N LEU A 207 9.35 -16.66 -1.26
CA LEU A 207 10.76 -16.85 -0.89
C LEU A 207 11.70 -16.69 -2.08
N GLU A 208 11.28 -17.10 -3.27
CA GLU A 208 12.11 -17.19 -4.46
C GLU A 208 12.10 -15.92 -5.30
N ASP A 209 11.00 -15.16 -5.27
CA ASP A 209 10.86 -13.94 -6.08
C ASP A 209 12.00 -12.95 -5.80
N PRO A 210 12.71 -12.47 -6.85
CA PRO A 210 13.87 -11.59 -6.68
C PRO A 210 13.57 -10.26 -6.01
N TRP A 211 12.34 -9.76 -6.11
CA TRP A 211 11.95 -8.53 -5.45
C TRP A 211 11.58 -8.77 -3.99
N MET A 212 10.88 -9.87 -3.68
CA MET A 212 10.58 -10.28 -2.30
C MET A 212 11.84 -10.42 -1.47
N LYS A 213 12.94 -10.97 -2.02
CA LYS A 213 14.25 -11.06 -1.35
C LYS A 213 14.89 -9.70 -1.00
N LYS A 214 14.40 -8.60 -1.57
CA LYS A 214 14.92 -7.23 -1.34
C LYS A 214 14.12 -6.47 -0.30
N ILE A 215 12.99 -6.99 0.14
CA ILE A 215 12.11 -6.37 1.13
C ILE A 215 11.99 -7.31 2.32
N GLU A 216 12.09 -6.75 3.52
CA GLU A 216 11.88 -7.52 4.75
C GLU A 216 10.40 -7.61 5.03
N HIS A 217 9.97 -8.63 5.76
CA HIS A 217 8.60 -8.85 6.17
C HIS A 217 8.51 -9.03 7.68
N ILE A 218 7.91 -8.06 8.34
CA ILE A 218 7.78 -8.06 9.81
C ILE A 218 6.31 -8.21 10.24
N PRO A 219 6.01 -9.16 11.15
CA PRO A 219 4.63 -9.50 11.46
C PRO A 219 3.90 -8.49 12.35
N PHE A 220 4.61 -7.64 13.10
CA PHE A 220 4.02 -6.68 14.05
C PHE A 220 4.68 -5.32 13.98
N LEU A 221 3.91 -4.29 14.33
CA LEU A 221 4.41 -2.91 14.54
C LEU A 221 4.59 -2.62 16.04
N SER A 222 3.68 -3.15 16.85
CA SER A 222 3.71 -3.18 18.31
C SER A 222 3.30 -4.58 18.78
N PHE A 223 3.79 -5.03 19.93
CA PHE A 223 3.39 -6.33 20.50
C PHE A 223 1.99 -6.25 21.10
N GLU A 224 1.60 -5.07 21.56
CA GLU A 224 0.29 -4.78 22.11
C GLU A 224 -0.82 -4.82 21.04
N GLY A 225 -0.47 -4.58 19.77
CA GLY A 225 -1.44 -4.45 18.68
C GLY A 225 -2.45 -3.34 18.98
N GLU A 226 -3.74 -3.64 18.87
CA GLU A 226 -4.84 -2.75 19.25
C GLU A 226 -5.54 -3.27 20.52
N PRO A 227 -5.18 -2.76 21.72
CA PRO A 227 -5.84 -3.15 22.95
C PRO A 227 -7.26 -2.60 23.01
N SER A 228 -8.20 -3.40 23.52
CA SER A 228 -9.60 -2.99 23.75
C SER A 228 -10.10 -3.53 25.08
N MET A 229 -11.05 -2.83 25.71
CA MET A 229 -11.64 -3.25 26.98
C MET A 229 -13.13 -3.58 26.79
N PRO A 230 -13.46 -4.82 26.42
CA PRO A 230 -14.87 -5.22 26.28
C PRO A 230 -15.60 -5.22 27.63
N ARG A 231 -14.87 -5.39 28.74
CA ARG A 231 -15.39 -5.36 30.12
C ARG A 231 -14.41 -4.58 31.01
N LYS A 232 -14.88 -4.13 32.18
CA LYS A 232 -14.05 -3.34 33.12
C LYS A 232 -12.86 -4.11 33.69
N ASP A 233 -12.98 -5.43 33.74
CA ASP A 233 -12.01 -6.39 34.27
C ASP A 233 -11.26 -7.15 33.17
N GLU A 234 -11.45 -6.78 31.89
CA GLU A 234 -10.87 -7.50 30.76
C GLU A 234 -10.21 -6.56 29.75
N VAL A 235 -8.99 -6.92 29.36
CA VAL A 235 -8.26 -6.27 28.25
C VAL A 235 -7.98 -7.31 27.18
N LEU A 236 -8.37 -7.02 25.96
CA LEU A 236 -8.21 -7.87 24.79
C LEU A 236 -7.16 -7.25 23.85
N PHE A 237 -6.12 -8.01 23.54
CA PHE A 237 -5.09 -7.67 22.56
C PHE A 237 -5.45 -8.25 21.21
N LYS A 238 -5.49 -7.39 20.20
CA LYS A 238 -5.80 -7.77 18.83
C LYS A 238 -4.59 -7.59 17.92
N HIS A 239 -4.25 -8.62 17.16
CA HIS A 239 -3.28 -8.56 16.07
C HIS A 239 -4.01 -8.78 14.75
N MET A 240 -3.80 -7.91 13.76
CA MET A 240 -4.48 -8.01 12.46
C MET A 240 -6.01 -8.05 12.60
N GLN A 241 -6.56 -7.31 13.58
CA GLN A 241 -7.98 -7.32 13.97
C GLN A 241 -8.50 -8.66 14.55
N ILE A 242 -7.63 -9.65 14.77
CA ILE A 242 -7.97 -10.92 15.41
C ILE A 242 -7.66 -10.83 16.91
N PRO A 243 -8.60 -11.19 17.81
CA PRO A 243 -8.29 -11.36 19.23
C PRO A 243 -7.31 -12.52 19.41
N VAL A 244 -6.12 -12.22 19.94
CA VAL A 244 -5.05 -13.21 20.13
C VAL A 244 -4.61 -13.33 21.58
N GLY A 245 -4.82 -12.30 22.39
CA GLY A 245 -4.44 -12.28 23.80
C GLY A 245 -5.51 -11.60 24.64
N LYS A 246 -5.63 -12.04 25.90
CA LYS A 246 -6.57 -11.49 26.87
C LYS A 246 -5.93 -11.45 28.24
N LEU A 247 -6.14 -10.34 28.95
CA LEU A 247 -5.83 -10.19 30.36
C LEU A 247 -7.13 -10.04 31.13
N THR A 248 -7.31 -10.86 32.17
CA THR A 248 -8.44 -10.77 33.09
C THR A 248 -7.96 -10.37 34.47
N LEU A 249 -8.58 -9.32 35.03
CA LEU A 249 -8.32 -8.79 36.35
C LEU A 249 -9.17 -9.51 37.39
N SER A 250 -8.53 -10.12 38.39
CA SER A 250 -9.22 -10.59 39.58
C SER A 250 -9.67 -9.42 40.47
N PRO A 251 -10.69 -9.60 41.34
CA PRO A 251 -11.10 -8.59 42.32
C PRO A 251 -9.98 -8.11 43.25
N PHE A 252 -8.94 -8.93 43.43
CA PHE A 252 -7.77 -8.63 44.26
C PHE A 252 -6.62 -7.96 43.47
N GLY A 253 -6.85 -7.55 42.22
CA GLY A 253 -5.88 -6.83 41.40
C GLY A 253 -4.83 -7.69 40.70
N LYS A 254 -4.85 -9.02 40.88
CA LYS A 254 -3.99 -9.95 40.12
C LYS A 254 -4.53 -10.13 38.71
N ALA A 255 -3.67 -9.94 37.70
CA ALA A 255 -4.00 -10.19 36.30
C ALA A 255 -3.64 -11.63 35.90
N HIS A 256 -4.47 -12.23 35.05
CA HIS A 256 -4.24 -13.54 34.43
C HIS A 256 -4.26 -13.41 32.91
N GLY A 257 -3.24 -13.97 32.25
CA GLY A 257 -3.05 -13.92 30.81
C GLY A 257 -3.46 -15.18 30.08
N GLU A 258 -4.23 -15.03 29.02
CA GLU A 258 -4.66 -16.11 28.14
C GLU A 258 -4.40 -15.74 26.67
N LEU A 259 -3.91 -16.69 25.88
CA LEU A 259 -3.83 -16.57 24.43
C LEU A 259 -4.98 -17.32 23.76
N PHE A 260 -5.34 -16.93 22.54
CA PHE A 260 -6.36 -17.59 21.74
C PHE A 260 -5.72 -18.50 20.69
N ASP A 261 -6.09 -19.78 20.68
CA ASP A 261 -5.55 -20.78 19.74
C ASP A 261 -6.38 -20.94 18.46
N GLY A 262 -7.32 -20.02 18.21
CA GLY A 262 -8.29 -20.11 17.11
C GLY A 262 -9.58 -20.87 17.48
N LYS A 263 -9.61 -21.59 18.61
CA LYS A 263 -10.79 -22.33 19.08
C LYS A 263 -11.20 -21.92 20.49
N LYS A 264 -10.23 -21.78 21.41
CA LYS A 264 -10.45 -21.47 22.81
C LYS A 264 -9.32 -20.62 23.40
N TRP A 265 -9.65 -19.97 24.51
CA TRP A 265 -8.66 -19.31 25.35
C TRP A 265 -7.88 -20.36 26.14
N LYS A 266 -6.56 -20.18 26.20
CA LYS A 266 -5.61 -21.02 26.94
C LYS A 266 -4.70 -20.13 27.77
N LEU A 267 -4.33 -20.59 28.96
CA LEU A 267 -3.37 -19.89 29.80
C LEU A 267 -2.03 -19.72 29.05
N ASP A 268 -1.48 -18.51 29.12
CA ASP A 268 -0.13 -18.24 28.62
C ASP A 268 0.91 -18.85 29.57
N ASN A 269 1.43 -20.03 29.20
CA ASN A 269 2.30 -20.84 30.04
C ASN A 269 3.76 -20.73 29.61
N LEU A 270 4.49 -19.82 30.24
CA LEU A 270 5.92 -19.58 29.99
C LEU A 270 6.83 -20.77 30.32
N LEU A 271 6.33 -21.76 31.06
CA LEU A 271 7.07 -23.00 31.37
C LEU A 271 6.70 -24.13 30.40
N ASN A 272 5.92 -23.86 29.35
CA ASN A 272 5.59 -24.87 28.36
C ASN A 272 6.87 -25.40 27.70
N SER A 273 7.15 -26.68 27.92
CA SER A 273 8.29 -27.38 27.34
C SER A 273 7.95 -28.12 26.04
N ASN A 274 6.67 -28.19 25.65
CA ASN A 274 6.27 -28.87 24.42
C ASN A 274 6.37 -27.90 23.22
N PRO A 275 7.34 -28.10 22.30
CA PRO A 275 7.57 -27.20 21.17
C PRO A 275 6.53 -27.34 20.05
N ASP A 276 5.72 -28.40 20.07
CA ASP A 276 4.73 -28.70 19.03
C ASP A 276 3.34 -28.14 19.36
N VAL A 277 3.17 -27.52 20.52
CA VAL A 277 1.89 -26.99 20.99
C VAL A 277 2.00 -25.49 21.18
N LEU A 278 0.98 -24.76 20.71
CA LEU A 278 0.78 -23.35 21.03
C LEU A 278 0.55 -23.19 22.53
N GLY A 279 1.61 -22.84 23.27
CA GLY A 279 1.61 -22.74 24.72
C GLY A 279 1.97 -21.36 25.27
N THR A 280 2.70 -20.54 24.49
CA THR A 280 3.00 -19.16 24.85
C THR A 280 2.46 -18.18 23.82
N PHE A 281 2.17 -16.95 24.24
CA PHE A 281 1.81 -15.86 23.33
C PHE A 281 2.89 -15.61 22.26
N GLY A 282 4.17 -15.77 22.62
CA GLY A 282 5.31 -15.61 21.71
C GLY A 282 5.39 -16.67 20.61
N ASP A 283 4.66 -17.77 20.71
CA ASP A 283 4.62 -18.82 19.67
C ASP A 283 3.78 -18.40 18.45
N LEU A 284 2.94 -17.37 18.57
CA LEU A 284 2.09 -16.91 17.47
C LEU A 284 2.91 -16.33 16.33
N TRP A 285 2.75 -16.92 15.15
CA TRP A 285 3.04 -16.39 13.81
C TRP A 285 4.48 -15.91 13.63
N GLY A 286 5.41 -16.41 14.44
CA GLY A 286 6.84 -16.08 14.40
C GLY A 286 7.31 -15.00 15.35
N ILE A 287 6.45 -14.49 16.25
CA ILE A 287 6.77 -13.41 17.21
C ILE A 287 8.09 -13.64 17.95
N LYS A 288 8.34 -14.86 18.44
CA LYS A 288 9.53 -15.17 19.26
C LYS A 288 10.87 -14.85 18.62
N ASN A 289 10.93 -14.71 17.30
CA ASN A 289 12.16 -14.36 16.56
C ASN A 289 12.28 -12.86 16.31
N PHE A 290 11.46 -12.02 16.93
CA PHE A 290 11.39 -10.59 16.68
C PHE A 290 11.58 -9.77 17.95
N ALA A 291 12.33 -8.68 17.86
CA ALA A 291 12.51 -7.71 18.92
C ALA A 291 12.32 -6.28 18.40
N MET A 292 11.82 -5.40 19.26
CA MET A 292 11.92 -3.95 19.05
C MET A 292 13.24 -3.44 19.62
N ALA A 293 13.82 -2.42 18.99
CA ALA A 293 15.18 -1.96 19.32
C ALA A 293 15.24 -0.45 19.56
N ARG A 294 16.16 -0.03 20.43
CA ARG A 294 16.61 1.37 20.58
C ARG A 294 18.08 1.43 20.97
N LEU A 295 18.71 2.57 20.79
CA LEU A 295 20.10 2.80 21.20
C LEU A 295 20.16 3.64 22.47
N LEU A 296 20.93 3.24 23.48
CA LEU A 296 21.10 3.96 24.73
C LEU A 296 22.58 4.27 25.00
N THR A 297 22.86 5.40 25.64
CA THR A 297 24.17 5.66 26.26
C THR A 297 24.27 4.89 27.58
N ALA A 298 25.49 4.72 28.13
CA ALA A 298 25.67 4.06 29.43
C ALA A 298 24.86 4.74 30.56
N GLU A 299 24.80 6.07 30.56
CA GLU A 299 23.99 6.84 31.52
C GLU A 299 22.50 6.53 31.37
N GLN A 300 22.01 6.48 30.13
CA GLN A 300 20.62 6.18 29.84
C GLN A 300 20.24 4.73 30.20
N VAL A 301 21.16 3.77 30.04
CA VAL A 301 20.95 2.39 30.49
C VAL A 301 20.71 2.36 32.00
N ARG A 302 21.59 2.98 32.80
CA ARG A 302 21.44 3.05 34.25
C ARG A 302 20.16 3.76 34.70
N LYS A 303 19.71 4.73 33.91
CA LYS A 303 18.54 5.56 34.24
C LYS A 303 17.20 4.93 33.85
N TYR A 304 17.13 4.21 32.72
CA TYR A 304 15.86 3.79 32.12
C TYR A 304 15.70 2.28 31.99
N THR A 305 16.65 1.49 32.46
CA THR A 305 16.60 0.02 32.42
C THR A 305 17.04 -0.56 33.77
N ASN A 306 16.88 -1.87 33.94
CA ASN A 306 17.38 -2.58 35.11
C ASN A 306 18.77 -3.20 34.87
N PHE A 307 19.43 -2.86 33.77
CA PHE A 307 20.77 -3.38 33.44
C PHE A 307 21.86 -2.48 34.01
N ASP A 308 22.98 -3.09 34.38
CA ASP A 308 24.24 -2.38 34.58
C ASP A 308 25.12 -2.48 33.32
N PRO A 309 25.48 -1.35 32.66
CA PRO A 309 26.42 -1.34 31.55
C PRO A 309 27.75 -2.08 31.84
N GLU A 310 28.20 -2.09 33.09
CA GLU A 310 29.48 -2.69 33.49
C GLU A 310 29.43 -4.22 33.50
N GLU A 311 28.27 -4.79 33.83
CA GLU A 311 28.04 -6.24 33.80
C GLU A 311 27.86 -6.75 32.37
N VAL A 312 27.27 -5.94 31.49
CA VAL A 312 27.01 -6.31 30.08
C VAL A 312 28.27 -6.14 29.20
N GLY A 313 29.19 -5.27 29.59
CA GLY A 313 30.43 -5.00 28.89
C GLY A 313 30.47 -3.62 28.23
N LYS A 314 31.68 -3.07 28.07
CA LYS A 314 31.88 -1.68 27.61
C LYS A 314 31.52 -1.50 26.13
N GLY A 315 30.47 -0.72 25.86
CA GLY A 315 30.09 -0.25 24.53
C GLY A 315 30.17 1.28 24.39
N LEU A 316 30.29 1.77 23.14
CA LEU A 316 30.08 3.18 22.80
C LEU A 316 28.60 3.56 22.98
N LEU A 317 27.72 2.65 22.56
CA LEU A 317 26.27 2.67 22.79
C LEU A 317 25.82 1.25 23.11
N TYR A 318 24.58 1.12 23.59
CA TYR A 318 23.97 -0.14 23.95
C TYR A 318 22.67 -0.33 23.16
N LEU A 319 22.57 -1.45 22.46
CA LEU A 319 21.37 -1.87 21.77
C LEU A 319 20.42 -2.50 22.79
N HIS A 320 19.36 -1.77 23.13
CA HIS A 320 18.32 -2.23 24.05
C HIS A 320 17.18 -2.87 23.26
N LEU A 321 16.87 -4.13 23.59
CA LEU A 321 15.90 -4.96 22.90
C LEU A 321 14.70 -5.25 23.81
N ARG A 322 13.48 -5.07 23.30
CA ARG A 322 12.24 -5.64 23.86
C ARG A 322 11.82 -6.83 23.00
N HIS A 323 11.70 -8.01 23.60
CA HIS A 323 11.43 -9.26 22.88
C HIS A 323 10.53 -10.19 23.70
N SER A 324 10.20 -11.35 23.11
CA SER A 324 9.45 -12.43 23.78
C SER A 324 8.21 -11.91 24.55
N PRO A 325 7.29 -11.19 23.87
CA PRO A 325 6.09 -10.67 24.51
C PRO A 325 5.25 -11.81 25.08
N ASN A 326 4.61 -11.52 26.20
CA ASN A 326 3.78 -12.48 26.90
C ASN A 326 2.67 -11.79 27.70
N LEU A 327 1.80 -12.58 28.33
CA LEU A 327 0.64 -12.13 29.08
C LEU A 327 0.71 -12.50 30.57
N THR A 328 1.80 -13.12 31.01
CA THR A 328 1.89 -13.74 32.35
C THR A 328 2.98 -13.13 33.23
N TYR A 329 4.20 -12.91 32.71
CA TYR A 329 5.35 -12.49 33.51
C TYR A 329 6.32 -11.55 32.74
N PRO A 330 6.79 -10.44 33.34
CA PRO A 330 6.47 -9.94 34.68
C PRO A 330 4.98 -9.61 34.81
N SER A 331 4.47 -9.55 36.05
CA SER A 331 3.05 -9.30 36.29
C SER A 331 2.58 -8.06 35.50
N PRO A 332 1.52 -8.19 34.67
CA PRO A 332 1.03 -7.10 33.84
C PRO A 332 0.77 -5.84 34.66
N LYS A 333 1.41 -4.73 34.27
CA LYS A 333 1.18 -3.43 34.92
C LYS A 333 -0.04 -2.78 34.29
N ILE A 334 -1.03 -2.50 35.14
CA ILE A 334 -2.28 -1.85 34.77
C ILE A 334 -2.35 -0.56 35.57
N TYR A 335 -2.39 0.57 34.89
CA TYR A 335 -2.47 1.87 35.54
C TYR A 335 -3.50 2.76 34.86
N GLN A 336 -4.18 3.59 35.64
CA GLN A 336 -5.13 4.58 35.12
C GLN A 336 -4.44 5.93 34.99
N GLU A 337 -4.53 6.54 33.81
CA GLU A 337 -3.99 7.88 33.55
C GLU A 337 -5.05 8.67 32.77
N GLY A 338 -5.42 9.85 33.28
CA GLY A 338 -6.42 10.71 32.63
C GLY A 338 -7.83 10.09 32.48
N GLY A 339 -8.19 9.11 33.33
CA GLY A 339 -9.46 8.37 33.24
C GLY A 339 -9.45 7.19 32.27
N TYR A 340 -8.33 6.93 31.59
CA TYR A 340 -8.15 5.79 30.70
C TYR A 340 -7.31 4.70 31.37
N LEU A 341 -7.71 3.44 31.22
CA LEU A 341 -6.89 2.29 31.64
C LEU A 341 -5.79 2.08 30.60
N ASN A 342 -4.54 2.21 31.02
CA ASN A 342 -3.39 1.88 30.20
C ASN A 342 -2.88 0.50 30.60
N VAL A 343 -2.82 -0.41 29.63
CA VAL A 343 -2.30 -1.76 29.81
C VAL A 343 -1.21 -1.99 28.79
N ARG A 344 0.01 -2.26 29.29
CA ARG A 344 1.15 -2.61 28.46
C ARG A 344 1.37 -4.10 28.53
N MET A 345 1.65 -4.70 27.38
CA MET A 345 1.99 -6.12 27.33
C MET A 345 3.35 -6.34 28.01
N PRO A 346 3.43 -7.30 28.95
CA PRO A 346 4.72 -7.78 29.46
C PRO A 346 5.65 -8.23 28.32
N VAL A 347 6.92 -7.91 28.47
CA VAL A 347 7.99 -8.35 27.57
C VAL A 347 9.23 -8.69 28.37
N PHE A 348 10.15 -9.42 27.75
CA PHE A 348 11.52 -9.52 28.24
C PHE A 348 12.40 -8.47 27.56
N GLU A 349 13.43 -8.05 28.29
CA GLU A 349 14.40 -7.07 27.83
C GLU A 349 15.79 -7.67 27.81
N SER A 350 16.63 -7.17 26.89
CA SER A 350 18.01 -7.59 26.71
C SER A 350 18.87 -6.44 26.20
N LEU A 351 20.19 -6.50 26.45
CA LEU A 351 21.13 -5.44 26.12
C LEU A 351 22.36 -6.00 25.40
N ILE A 352 22.80 -5.35 24.32
CA ILE A 352 24.02 -5.71 23.60
C ILE A 352 24.94 -4.47 23.51
N PRO A 353 26.20 -4.54 23.97
CA PRO A 353 27.13 -3.42 23.83
C PRO A 353 27.61 -3.31 22.38
N LEU A 354 27.70 -2.08 21.86
CA LEU A 354 28.09 -1.81 20.48
C LEU A 354 29.45 -1.12 20.40
N ASN A 355 30.28 -1.58 19.47
CA ASN A 355 31.52 -0.94 19.08
C ASN A 355 31.30 -0.04 17.84
N GLN A 356 32.34 0.66 17.40
CA GLN A 356 32.24 1.57 16.25
C GLN A 356 31.90 0.85 14.94
N GLU A 357 32.38 -0.39 14.74
CA GLU A 357 32.07 -1.17 13.53
C GLU A 357 30.56 -1.46 13.44
N HIS A 358 29.94 -1.84 14.56
CA HIS A 358 28.50 -2.07 14.64
C HIS A 358 27.73 -0.78 14.36
N LEU A 359 28.15 0.34 14.96
CA LEU A 359 27.52 1.64 14.72
C LEU A 359 27.61 2.06 13.24
N ASN A 360 28.76 1.84 12.60
CA ASN A 360 28.92 2.10 11.17
C ASN A 360 27.94 1.26 10.34
N LYS A 361 27.86 -0.06 10.60
CA LYS A 361 26.90 -0.95 9.90
C LYS A 361 25.46 -0.51 10.09
N ILE A 362 25.08 -0.07 11.29
CA ILE A 362 23.75 0.47 11.59
C ILE A 362 23.49 1.71 10.73
N MET A 363 24.42 2.67 10.72
CA MET A 363 24.28 3.92 9.96
C MET A 363 24.19 3.66 8.45
N ASP A 364 25.05 2.78 7.92
CA ASP A 364 25.12 2.40 6.51
C ASP A 364 23.85 1.71 6.00
N HIS A 365 23.01 1.20 6.89
CA HIS A 365 21.76 0.53 6.53
C HIS A 365 20.52 1.24 7.07
N LEU A 366 20.69 2.35 7.79
CA LEU A 366 19.59 3.07 8.36
C LEU A 366 18.66 3.60 7.25
N TYR A 367 17.37 3.61 7.53
CA TYR A 367 16.39 4.24 6.67
C TYR A 367 15.32 4.96 7.50
N THR A 368 14.72 5.98 6.90
CA THR A 368 13.67 6.80 7.49
C THR A 368 12.59 7.11 6.45
N ALA A 369 11.43 7.53 6.92
CA ALA A 369 10.43 8.21 6.12
C ALA A 369 11.00 9.51 5.56
N ARG A 370 10.38 10.06 4.51
CA ARG A 370 10.69 11.41 4.06
C ARG A 370 10.47 12.41 5.21
N PHE A 371 11.40 13.34 5.40
CA PHE A 371 11.36 14.31 6.48
C PHE A 371 11.79 15.70 6.05
N VAL A 372 11.40 16.69 6.83
CA VAL A 372 11.67 18.10 6.59
C VAL A 372 12.45 18.65 7.76
N ILE A 373 13.55 19.33 7.46
CA ILE A 373 14.32 20.12 8.42
C ILE A 373 14.02 21.59 8.19
N ASN A 374 13.59 22.26 9.26
CA ASN A 374 13.31 23.69 9.27
C ASN A 374 13.68 24.25 10.64
N LYS A 375 14.49 25.31 10.69
CA LYS A 375 15.00 25.95 11.91
C LYS A 375 15.63 24.98 12.90
N GLY A 376 16.45 24.04 12.41
CA GLY A 376 17.12 23.03 13.24
C GLY A 376 16.18 22.01 13.88
N ARG A 377 14.96 21.87 13.34
CA ARG A 377 13.98 20.89 13.80
C ARG A 377 13.55 19.98 12.67
N LEU A 378 13.44 18.70 13.01
CA LEU A 378 13.04 17.64 12.11
C LEU A 378 11.56 17.32 12.34
N LYS A 379 10.82 17.16 11.24
CA LYS A 379 9.46 16.61 11.23
C LYS A 379 9.28 15.64 10.08
N ARG A 380 8.37 14.68 10.24
CA ARG A 380 7.89 13.83 9.15
C ARG A 380 7.26 14.67 8.04
N TYR A 381 7.51 14.29 6.78
CA TYR A 381 6.83 14.88 5.63
C TYR A 381 5.37 14.42 5.55
N THR A 382 4.45 15.35 5.28
CA THR A 382 3.04 15.08 4.97
C THR A 382 2.65 15.84 3.70
N THR A 383 1.75 15.26 2.91
CA THR A 383 1.28 15.88 1.65
C THR A 383 0.48 17.16 1.87
N GLU A 384 -0.20 17.27 3.00
CA GLU A 384 -1.01 18.45 3.37
C GLU A 384 -0.17 19.62 3.88
N GLY A 385 1.13 19.39 4.17
CA GLY A 385 2.03 20.42 4.68
C GLY A 385 1.69 20.85 6.10
N GLY A 386 2.33 20.24 7.10
CA GLY A 386 2.21 20.67 8.51
C GLY A 386 3.20 21.78 8.87
N ALA A 387 2.87 22.63 9.85
CA ALA A 387 3.84 23.57 10.43
C ALA A 387 4.90 22.83 11.26
N THR A 388 6.14 23.32 11.26
CA THR A 388 7.16 22.84 12.21
C THR A 388 6.86 23.49 13.57
N THR A 389 6.69 22.70 14.62
CA THR A 389 6.28 23.19 15.94
C THR A 389 7.38 23.00 16.98
N MET A 390 7.19 23.56 18.18
CA MET A 390 8.09 23.29 19.31
C MET A 390 8.07 21.82 19.77
N ALA A 391 7.09 21.01 19.33
CA ALA A 391 7.04 19.58 19.62
C ALA A 391 7.87 18.73 18.63
N SER A 392 8.27 19.28 17.47
CA SER A 392 9.14 18.60 16.50
C SER A 392 10.53 18.34 17.09
N ALA A 393 11.25 17.29 16.69
CA ALA A 393 12.55 16.96 17.30
C ALA A 393 13.60 18.04 16.98
N LYS A 394 14.44 18.38 17.96
CA LYS A 394 15.68 19.13 17.67
C LYS A 394 16.58 18.19 16.87
N PHE A 395 17.12 18.69 15.76
CA PHE A 395 18.11 17.97 14.95
C PHE A 395 19.01 19.02 14.31
N LEU A 396 20.08 19.35 15.06
CA LEU A 396 20.94 20.50 14.78
C LEU A 396 22.04 20.13 13.79
N GLY A 397 22.67 21.14 13.18
CA GLY A 397 23.81 20.94 12.27
C GLY A 397 23.46 20.42 10.87
N ILE A 398 22.20 20.06 10.62
CA ILE A 398 21.75 19.70 9.27
C ILE A 398 21.13 20.92 8.57
N PRO A 399 21.50 21.21 7.31
CA PRO A 399 20.88 22.28 6.54
C PRO A 399 19.35 22.11 6.38
N GLU A 400 18.65 23.21 6.15
CA GLU A 400 17.21 23.17 5.88
C GLU A 400 16.91 22.50 4.53
N GLY A 401 15.85 21.69 4.50
CA GLY A 401 15.47 20.96 3.31
C GLY A 401 14.48 19.84 3.58
N THR A 402 14.06 19.18 2.50
CA THR A 402 13.33 17.90 2.58
C THR A 402 14.28 16.80 2.16
N TYR A 403 14.37 15.76 2.98
CA TYR A 403 15.35 14.70 2.84
C TYR A 403 14.70 13.32 2.91
N GLU A 404 15.37 12.37 2.29
CA GLU A 404 15.14 10.94 2.45
C GLU A 404 16.45 10.30 2.87
N PHE A 405 16.39 9.36 3.81
CA PHE A 405 17.52 8.53 4.19
C PHE A 405 17.13 7.07 3.97
N THR A 406 17.84 6.34 3.12
CA THR A 406 17.48 4.96 2.79
C THR A 406 18.74 4.14 2.55
N ARG A 407 18.95 3.12 3.38
CA ARG A 407 20.12 2.22 3.33
C ARG A 407 21.43 3.01 3.31
N GLY A 408 21.60 3.90 4.29
CA GLY A 408 22.80 4.73 4.44
C GLY A 408 22.94 5.86 3.42
N ALA A 409 22.11 5.91 2.36
CA ALA A 409 22.15 6.96 1.35
C ALA A 409 21.14 8.07 1.66
N ALA A 410 21.61 9.32 1.59
CA ALA A 410 20.79 10.51 1.81
C ALA A 410 20.51 11.22 0.47
N GLU A 411 19.24 11.52 0.22
CA GLU A 411 18.79 12.27 -0.97
C GLU A 411 18.03 13.54 -0.54
N LYS A 412 18.24 14.64 -1.26
CA LYS A 412 17.43 15.85 -1.14
C LYS A 412 16.23 15.71 -2.07
N VAL A 413 15.04 15.96 -1.54
CA VAL A 413 13.79 15.93 -2.31
C VAL A 413 13.48 17.33 -2.83
N GLY A 414 13.36 17.44 -4.14
CA GLY A 414 13.02 18.65 -4.87
C GLY A 414 11.56 18.67 -5.36
N PHE A 415 11.35 19.39 -6.45
CA PHE A 415 10.04 19.58 -7.05
C PHE A 415 9.39 18.25 -7.48
N GLN A 416 8.10 18.07 -7.15
CA GLN A 416 7.30 16.90 -7.56
C GLN A 416 7.93 15.53 -7.22
N GLY A 417 8.73 15.47 -6.14
CA GLY A 417 9.35 14.22 -5.67
C GLY A 417 10.61 13.80 -6.42
N ILE A 418 11.17 14.65 -7.30
CA ILE A 418 12.48 14.40 -7.91
C ILE A 418 13.55 14.48 -6.83
N THR A 419 14.42 13.48 -6.74
CA THR A 419 15.48 13.41 -5.72
C THR A 419 16.87 13.62 -6.31
N THR A 420 17.78 14.21 -5.51
CA THR A 420 19.19 14.36 -5.84
C THR A 420 20.05 13.82 -4.70
N LYS A 421 21.07 13.01 -5.02
CA LYS A 421 21.99 12.46 -4.01
C LYS A 421 22.76 13.58 -3.32
N LEU A 422 22.88 13.48 -2.00
CA LEU A 422 23.68 14.41 -1.21
C LEU A 422 25.17 14.07 -1.28
N PRO A 423 26.07 15.08 -1.19
CA PRO A 423 27.50 14.85 -1.17
C PRO A 423 27.91 14.11 0.11
N LYS A 424 28.96 13.27 0.04
CA LYS A 424 29.40 12.42 1.17
C LYS A 424 29.82 13.19 2.43
N ASN A 425 30.23 14.45 2.29
CA ASN A 425 30.58 15.32 3.41
C ASN A 425 29.34 15.97 4.08
N HIS A 426 28.13 15.67 3.61
CA HIS A 426 26.92 16.22 4.22
C HIS A 426 26.74 15.68 5.65
N PRO A 427 26.39 16.52 6.64
CA PRO A 427 26.29 16.13 8.06
C PRO A 427 25.36 14.93 8.35
N LEU A 428 24.36 14.69 7.48
CA LEU A 428 23.50 13.49 7.60
C LEU A 428 24.26 12.17 7.52
N TYR A 429 25.44 12.14 6.90
CA TYR A 429 26.30 10.96 6.80
C TYR A 429 27.25 10.82 8.00
N SER A 430 27.06 11.57 9.09
CA SER A 430 27.92 11.43 10.27
C SER A 430 27.86 10.03 10.85
N HIS A 431 29.02 9.47 11.17
CA HIS A 431 29.17 8.19 11.89
C HIS A 431 29.46 8.37 13.38
N ASP A 432 29.29 9.60 13.88
CA ASP A 432 29.39 9.91 15.29
C ASP A 432 28.30 9.14 16.09
N PRO A 433 28.65 8.50 17.22
CA PRO A 433 27.69 7.74 18.01
C PRO A 433 26.44 8.52 18.40
N ASP A 434 26.57 9.79 18.79
CA ASP A 434 25.42 10.59 19.22
C ASP A 434 24.47 10.87 18.05
N HIS A 435 25.03 11.19 16.87
CA HIS A 435 24.24 11.36 15.64
C HIS A 435 23.51 10.08 15.24
N ILE A 436 24.19 8.93 15.30
CA ILE A 436 23.58 7.62 15.01
C ILE A 436 22.46 7.33 15.99
N GLN A 437 22.68 7.56 17.29
CA GLN A 437 21.67 7.36 18.31
C GLN A 437 20.45 8.23 18.06
N GLU A 438 20.64 9.52 17.83
CA GLU A 438 19.54 10.47 17.59
C GLU A 438 18.69 10.02 16.41
N LEU A 439 19.31 9.79 15.25
CA LEU A 439 18.59 9.42 14.03
C LEU A 439 17.95 8.01 14.12
N PHE A 440 18.60 7.08 14.82
CA PHE A 440 18.02 5.75 15.08
C PHE A 440 16.79 5.85 15.96
N ASN A 441 16.88 6.56 17.09
CA ASN A 441 15.83 6.64 18.09
C ASN A 441 14.63 7.50 17.68
N MET A 442 14.76 8.34 16.66
CA MET A 442 13.59 8.99 16.05
C MET A 442 12.64 7.99 15.38
N GLY A 443 13.10 6.78 15.07
CA GLY A 443 12.32 5.75 14.38
C GLY A 443 12.23 5.94 12.88
N VAL A 444 11.75 4.93 12.16
CA VAL A 444 11.55 5.03 10.71
C VAL A 444 10.50 6.09 10.39
N ASP A 445 9.45 6.18 11.20
CA ASP A 445 8.29 7.04 10.96
C ASP A 445 8.42 8.45 11.55
N LEU A 446 9.47 8.70 12.34
CA LEU A 446 9.79 9.99 12.95
C LEU A 446 8.69 10.51 13.88
N TYR A 447 7.91 9.59 14.47
CA TYR A 447 6.81 9.92 15.38
C TYR A 447 7.32 10.26 16.79
N GLY A 448 8.53 9.81 17.14
CA GLY A 448 9.14 9.94 18.46
C GLY A 448 9.80 11.29 18.77
N SER A 449 9.29 12.39 18.25
CA SER A 449 10.09 13.61 18.07
C SER A 449 10.32 14.47 19.33
N THR A 450 10.26 13.93 20.54
CA THR A 450 10.58 14.68 21.77
C THR A 450 11.71 14.01 22.54
N ASN A 451 12.87 14.64 22.65
CA ASN A 451 13.95 14.23 23.56
C ASN A 451 13.57 14.56 25.03
N SER A 452 12.51 13.94 25.55
CA SER A 452 12.05 14.11 26.93
C SER A 452 12.37 12.87 27.78
N ASP A 453 12.45 13.03 29.10
CA ASP A 453 12.62 11.89 30.03
C ASP A 453 11.51 10.85 29.84
N ALA A 454 10.27 11.32 29.66
CA ALA A 454 9.10 10.48 29.40
C ALA A 454 9.24 9.65 28.11
N PHE A 455 9.83 10.24 27.07
CA PHE A 455 10.10 9.53 25.82
C PHE A 455 11.04 8.35 26.03
N TYR A 456 12.23 8.58 26.62
CA TYR A 456 13.19 7.51 26.86
C TYR A 456 12.70 6.47 27.88
N ARG A 457 11.83 6.87 28.81
CA ARG A 457 11.26 5.94 29.78
C ARG A 457 10.28 4.95 29.16
N TYR A 458 9.52 5.36 28.16
CA TYR A 458 8.33 4.61 27.74
C TYR A 458 8.26 4.24 26.27
N TYR A 459 9.05 4.89 25.41
CA TYR A 459 8.93 4.73 23.98
C TYR A 459 10.03 3.82 23.43
N PHE A 460 9.61 2.94 22.53
CA PHE A 460 10.47 2.22 21.61
C PHE A 460 10.13 2.70 20.20
N PRO A 461 11.12 3.19 19.43
CA PRO A 461 10.90 3.58 18.05
C PRO A 461 10.53 2.38 17.21
N HIS A 462 9.89 2.62 16.05
CA HIS A 462 9.65 1.58 15.04
C HIS A 462 10.97 1.14 14.39
N ARG A 463 11.73 0.35 15.15
CA ARG A 463 13.04 -0.23 14.84
C ARG A 463 13.01 -1.65 15.37
N TYR A 464 13.50 -2.59 14.58
CA TYR A 464 13.33 -4.01 14.85
C TYR A 464 14.60 -4.80 14.61
N ALA A 465 14.74 -5.89 15.34
CA ALA A 465 15.81 -6.87 15.22
C ALA A 465 15.24 -8.29 15.14
N TYR A 466 16.00 -9.19 14.54
CA TYR A 466 15.69 -10.62 14.48
C TYR A 466 16.95 -11.43 14.17
N PHE A 467 16.86 -12.74 14.39
CA PHE A 467 17.84 -13.69 13.91
C PHE A 467 17.44 -14.29 12.56
N ARG A 468 18.43 -14.61 11.74
CA ARG A 468 18.28 -15.42 10.53
C ARG A 468 19.54 -16.25 10.35
N ASP A 469 19.41 -17.57 10.40
CA ASP A 469 20.51 -18.53 10.18
C ASP A 469 21.73 -18.30 11.11
N GLY A 470 21.46 -17.89 12.36
CA GLY A 470 22.43 -17.58 13.40
C GLY A 470 23.01 -16.15 13.34
N ASP A 471 22.82 -15.43 12.23
CA ASP A 471 23.23 -14.05 12.09
C ASP A 471 22.20 -13.09 12.73
N PHE A 472 22.66 -11.97 13.29
CA PHE A 472 21.81 -10.95 13.91
C PHE A 472 21.55 -9.79 12.95
N TYR A 473 20.27 -9.55 12.70
CA TYR A 473 19.79 -8.51 11.81
C TYR A 473 19.15 -7.36 12.59
N LEU A 474 19.41 -6.13 12.15
CA LEU A 474 18.74 -4.92 12.61
C LEU A 474 18.21 -4.19 11.38
N MET A 475 16.90 -3.96 11.34
CA MET A 475 16.21 -3.26 10.23
C MET A 475 16.50 -3.84 8.83
N GLY A 476 16.63 -5.17 8.71
CA GLY A 476 16.94 -5.83 7.44
C GLY A 476 18.43 -5.94 7.12
N ALA A 477 19.30 -5.36 7.93
CA ALA A 477 20.74 -5.44 7.73
C ALA A 477 21.39 -6.38 8.72
N LYS A 478 22.31 -7.22 8.21
CA LYS A 478 23.15 -8.02 9.07
C LYS A 478 24.18 -7.13 9.78
N VAL A 479 23.97 -6.90 11.08
CA VAL A 479 24.86 -6.06 11.90
C VAL A 479 25.95 -6.89 12.55
N MET A 480 25.61 -8.09 13.04
CA MET A 480 26.56 -9.05 13.61
C MET A 480 26.35 -10.39 12.93
N ASN A 481 27.44 -11.04 12.53
CA ASN A 481 27.38 -12.41 12.02
C ASN A 481 27.50 -13.40 13.19
N LYS A 482 27.13 -14.66 12.98
CA LYS A 482 27.18 -15.72 14.00
C LYS A 482 28.56 -15.97 14.62
N GLU A 483 29.63 -15.53 13.96
CA GLU A 483 31.00 -15.64 14.46
C GLU A 483 31.44 -14.44 15.32
N ASP A 484 30.64 -13.36 15.35
CA ASP A 484 30.90 -12.15 16.11
C ASP A 484 31.04 -12.45 17.61
N PRO A 485 32.16 -12.06 18.26
CA PRO A 485 32.37 -12.34 19.68
C PRO A 485 31.30 -11.74 20.59
N LEU A 486 30.79 -10.54 20.29
CA LEU A 486 29.74 -9.90 21.09
C LEU A 486 28.42 -10.63 20.92
N LEU A 487 28.12 -11.13 19.72
CA LEU A 487 26.91 -11.92 19.49
C LEU A 487 26.99 -13.28 20.21
N LYS A 488 28.15 -13.95 20.20
CA LYS A 488 28.37 -15.19 20.95
C LYS A 488 28.20 -14.99 22.45
N ALA A 489 28.80 -13.92 23.00
CA ALA A 489 28.65 -13.58 24.42
C ALA A 489 27.20 -13.26 24.78
N PHE A 490 26.49 -12.52 23.93
CA PHE A 490 25.07 -12.25 24.08
C PHE A 490 24.24 -13.56 24.13
N ILE A 491 24.44 -14.45 23.15
CA ILE A 491 23.74 -15.74 23.09
C ILE A 491 24.00 -16.58 24.34
N GLU A 492 25.23 -16.60 24.85
CA GLU A 492 25.57 -17.34 26.06
C GLU A 492 24.87 -16.74 27.29
N SER A 493 24.85 -15.41 27.41
CA SER A 493 24.09 -14.71 28.47
C SER A 493 22.59 -15.00 28.40
N GLU A 494 21.99 -15.05 27.20
CA GLU A 494 20.59 -15.44 27.02
C GLU A 494 20.32 -16.87 27.52
N LYS A 495 21.20 -17.81 27.19
CA LYS A 495 21.09 -19.21 27.64
C LYS A 495 21.28 -19.32 29.16
N GLU A 496 22.23 -18.60 29.72
CA GLU A 496 22.47 -18.56 31.16
C GLU A 496 21.24 -18.04 31.90
N LYS A 497 20.66 -16.91 31.46
CA LYS A 497 19.40 -16.39 32.00
C LYS A 497 18.26 -17.40 31.91
N ALA A 498 18.14 -18.11 30.79
CA ALA A 498 17.14 -19.16 30.61
C ALA A 498 17.38 -20.37 31.53
N SER A 499 18.64 -20.72 31.84
CA SER A 499 18.97 -21.83 32.73
C SER A 499 18.59 -21.55 34.20
N HIS A 500 18.57 -20.28 34.59
CA HIS A 500 18.10 -19.81 35.90
C HIS A 500 16.58 -19.56 35.95
N SER A 501 15.86 -19.81 34.87
CA SER A 501 14.39 -19.66 34.79
C SER A 501 13.71 -20.60 35.78
N THR A 502 12.78 -20.07 36.57
CA THR A 502 12.00 -20.85 37.55
C THR A 502 10.50 -20.64 37.37
N ALA A 503 9.69 -21.43 38.06
CA ALA A 503 8.24 -21.23 38.05
C ALA A 503 7.79 -19.87 38.64
N TYR A 504 8.62 -19.24 39.48
CA TYR A 504 8.33 -17.95 40.12
C TYR A 504 8.92 -16.76 39.35
N ALA A 505 10.00 -16.99 38.60
CA ALA A 505 10.65 -16.01 37.76
C ALA A 505 11.01 -16.64 36.40
N PRO A 506 10.02 -16.89 35.54
CA PRO A 506 10.26 -17.47 34.23
C PRO A 506 10.95 -16.47 33.31
N TYR A 507 11.80 -16.97 32.42
CA TYR A 507 12.49 -16.18 31.40
C TYR A 507 12.42 -16.86 30.03
N LEU A 508 12.05 -16.10 28.99
CA LEU A 508 12.09 -16.54 27.60
C LEU A 508 13.25 -15.82 26.87
N PRO A 509 14.31 -16.55 26.48
CA PRO A 509 15.49 -15.94 25.87
C PRO A 509 15.21 -15.49 24.43
N PHE A 510 15.97 -14.49 23.97
CA PHE A 510 15.98 -14.04 22.59
C PHE A 510 17.06 -14.77 21.78
N LEU A 511 16.68 -15.90 21.19
CA LEU A 511 17.57 -16.76 20.41
C LEU A 511 17.02 -16.99 19.00
N ASP A 512 17.85 -17.55 18.12
CA ASP A 512 17.40 -18.04 16.83
C ASP A 512 16.69 -19.40 16.97
N PHE A 513 15.37 -19.43 16.73
CA PHE A 513 14.57 -20.66 16.75
C PHE A 513 14.46 -21.35 15.37
N GLY A 514 15.19 -20.83 14.37
CA GLY A 514 15.24 -21.37 13.02
C GLY A 514 13.97 -21.19 12.21
N ALA A 515 14.15 -21.26 10.88
CA ALA A 515 13.05 -21.33 9.93
C ALA A 515 12.15 -22.54 10.23
N PRO A 516 10.87 -22.53 9.80
CA PRO A 516 10.01 -23.71 9.89
C PRO A 516 10.40 -24.74 8.83
N ILE A 517 11.61 -25.30 8.94
CA ILE A 517 12.17 -26.30 8.02
C ILE A 517 12.54 -27.55 8.83
N LYS A 518 12.10 -28.71 8.36
CA LYS A 518 12.37 -30.02 8.95
C LYS A 518 12.89 -30.96 7.86
N ASN A 519 14.09 -31.51 8.05
CA ASN A 519 14.76 -32.38 7.08
C ASN A 519 14.94 -31.76 5.67
N GLY A 520 15.16 -30.45 5.60
CA GLY A 520 15.34 -29.72 4.33
C GLY A 520 14.04 -29.33 3.62
N GLU A 521 12.88 -29.73 4.15
CA GLU A 521 11.56 -29.36 3.63
C GLU A 521 10.79 -28.47 4.59
N LEU A 522 9.76 -27.78 4.09
CA LEU A 522 8.91 -26.92 4.89
C LEU A 522 8.14 -27.72 5.96
N ASP A 523 8.25 -27.32 7.22
CA ASP A 523 7.49 -27.90 8.33
C ASP A 523 6.03 -27.41 8.31
N LYS A 524 5.19 -28.14 7.58
CA LYS A 524 3.78 -27.80 7.38
C LYS A 524 2.98 -27.85 8.68
N GLU A 525 3.32 -28.73 9.62
CA GLU A 525 2.61 -28.85 10.91
C GLU A 525 2.92 -27.67 11.82
N LYS A 526 4.19 -27.22 11.85
CA LYS A 526 4.57 -25.98 12.54
C LYS A 526 3.81 -24.79 11.95
N ILE A 527 3.70 -24.68 10.63
CA ILE A 527 2.95 -23.59 9.99
C ILE A 527 1.46 -23.65 10.32
N ARG A 528 0.83 -24.84 10.30
CA ARG A 528 -0.59 -25.00 10.67
C ARG A 528 -0.87 -24.65 12.13
N THR A 529 0.05 -24.99 13.01
CA THR A 529 -0.11 -24.81 14.46
C THR A 529 0.15 -23.37 14.89
N PHE A 530 1.20 -22.76 14.33
CA PHE A 530 1.72 -21.47 14.77
C PHE A 530 1.53 -20.36 13.75
N GLY A 531 0.90 -20.60 12.60
CA GLY A 531 0.74 -19.61 11.55
C GLY A 531 -0.57 -18.83 11.60
N LEU A 532 -0.59 -17.71 10.88
CA LEU A 532 -1.76 -16.91 10.60
C LEU A 532 -2.57 -17.55 9.46
N LYS A 533 -3.77 -18.04 9.75
CA LYS A 533 -4.69 -18.53 8.72
C LYS A 533 -5.53 -17.39 8.11
N ILE A 534 -5.55 -17.32 6.78
CA ILE A 534 -6.34 -16.33 6.04
C ILE A 534 -7.78 -16.84 5.85
N PRO A 535 -8.81 -16.07 6.23
CA PRO A 535 -10.20 -16.46 6.03
C PRO A 535 -10.59 -16.61 4.55
N GLU A 536 -11.64 -17.38 4.30
CA GLU A 536 -12.24 -17.46 2.97
C GLU A 536 -12.71 -16.08 2.47
N LYS A 537 -12.60 -15.85 1.16
CA LYS A 537 -12.92 -14.57 0.49
C LYS A 537 -12.18 -13.34 1.05
N HIS A 538 -11.07 -13.55 1.75
CA HIS A 538 -10.22 -12.49 2.29
C HIS A 538 -8.77 -12.66 1.85
N TYR A 539 -8.07 -11.53 1.83
CA TYR A 539 -6.67 -11.45 1.42
C TYR A 539 -5.84 -10.74 2.47
N PHE A 540 -4.58 -11.14 2.61
CA PHE A 540 -3.62 -10.50 3.50
C PHE A 540 -2.63 -9.69 2.69
N VAL A 541 -2.52 -8.39 3.00
CA VAL A 541 -1.70 -7.47 2.25
C VAL A 541 -0.76 -6.68 3.16
N LEU A 542 0.47 -6.47 2.71
CA LEU A 542 1.48 -5.71 3.45
C LEU A 542 2.03 -4.56 2.61
N GLY A 543 2.48 -3.49 3.28
CA GLY A 543 3.28 -2.47 2.62
C GLY A 543 4.75 -2.81 2.66
N ASP A 544 5.48 -2.55 1.57
CA ASP A 544 6.92 -2.86 1.48
C ASP A 544 7.78 -2.04 2.47
N ASN A 545 7.25 -0.91 2.96
CA ASN A 545 7.83 -0.14 4.04
C ASN A 545 6.98 -0.30 5.30
N HIS A 546 7.20 -1.42 5.99
CA HIS A 546 6.39 -1.85 7.10
C HIS A 546 6.15 -0.80 8.17
N ALA A 547 7.20 -0.11 8.61
CA ALA A 547 7.11 0.89 9.68
C ALA A 547 6.31 2.14 9.27
N MET A 548 6.02 2.31 7.99
CA MET A 548 5.28 3.44 7.42
C MET A 548 3.95 3.01 6.80
N SER A 549 3.51 1.80 7.09
CA SER A 549 2.38 1.17 6.42
C SER A 549 1.27 0.84 7.41
N ALA A 550 0.13 1.52 7.26
CA ALA A 550 -1.15 0.97 7.69
C ALA A 550 -1.56 -0.09 6.66
N ASP A 551 -1.34 -1.36 7.00
CA ASP A 551 -1.66 -2.54 6.20
C ASP A 551 -2.44 -3.57 7.03
N SER A 552 -2.48 -4.84 6.60
CA SER A 552 -3.28 -5.86 7.29
C SER A 552 -2.90 -6.08 8.76
N ARG A 553 -1.72 -5.63 9.19
CA ARG A 553 -1.34 -5.61 10.62
C ARG A 553 -2.16 -4.64 11.46
N VAL A 554 -2.65 -3.57 10.83
CA VAL A 554 -3.51 -2.55 11.44
C VAL A 554 -4.97 -2.86 11.16
N PHE A 555 -5.36 -2.99 9.90
CA PHE A 555 -6.78 -3.03 9.52
C PHE A 555 -7.35 -4.43 9.30
N GLY A 556 -6.53 -5.49 9.45
CA GLY A 556 -6.94 -6.87 9.23
C GLY A 556 -6.97 -7.28 7.76
N PHE A 557 -7.79 -8.27 7.43
CA PHE A 557 -7.84 -8.80 6.06
C PHE A 557 -8.65 -7.92 5.11
N VAL A 558 -8.28 -7.95 3.84
CA VAL A 558 -8.99 -7.24 2.76
C VAL A 558 -10.04 -8.15 2.16
N PRO A 559 -11.33 -7.78 2.16
CA PRO A 559 -12.38 -8.54 1.47
C PRO A 559 -12.10 -8.65 -0.03
N GLN A 560 -12.45 -9.78 -0.65
CA GLN A 560 -12.25 -10.02 -2.09
C GLN A 560 -12.92 -8.95 -2.97
N GLU A 561 -14.11 -8.51 -2.58
CA GLU A 561 -14.88 -7.46 -3.28
C GLU A 561 -14.17 -6.11 -3.34
N ASN A 562 -13.20 -5.88 -2.45
CA ASN A 562 -12.44 -4.63 -2.40
C ASN A 562 -11.31 -4.58 -3.40
N LEU A 563 -10.77 -5.71 -3.86
CA LEU A 563 -9.70 -5.71 -4.86
C LEU A 563 -10.23 -5.05 -6.13
N GLU A 564 -9.53 -4.07 -6.72
CA GLU A 564 -9.99 -3.37 -7.94
C GLU A 564 -9.05 -3.38 -9.15
N GLY A 565 -7.74 -3.46 -8.91
CA GLY A 565 -6.78 -3.53 -10.00
C GLY A 565 -5.37 -3.74 -9.52
N ALA A 566 -4.42 -3.54 -10.43
CA ALA A 566 -3.00 -3.58 -10.13
C ALA A 566 -2.23 -2.48 -10.87
N PRO A 567 -1.16 -1.91 -10.29
CA PRO A 567 -0.30 -0.97 -10.99
C PRO A 567 0.39 -1.65 -12.18
N SER A 568 0.33 -0.99 -13.34
CA SER A 568 0.91 -1.49 -14.59
C SER A 568 2.08 -0.64 -15.09
N LEU A 569 2.13 0.65 -14.76
CA LEU A 569 3.20 1.54 -15.22
C LEU A 569 3.42 2.70 -14.24
N ILE A 570 4.68 3.06 -13.99
CA ILE A 570 5.10 4.30 -13.34
C ILE A 570 5.36 5.34 -14.45
N LEU A 571 4.57 6.40 -14.47
CA LEU A 571 4.58 7.49 -15.47
C LEU A 571 5.34 8.74 -14.99
N TRP A 572 5.63 8.83 -13.70
CA TRP A 572 6.34 9.96 -13.10
C TRP A 572 7.02 9.49 -11.81
N PRO A 573 8.25 9.97 -11.49
CA PRO A 573 9.05 10.95 -12.24
C PRO A 573 9.77 10.36 -13.46
N PRO A 574 10.21 11.20 -14.43
CA PRO A 574 11.11 10.75 -15.50
C PRO A 574 12.45 10.27 -14.94
N GLY A 575 13.16 9.44 -15.70
CA GLY A 575 14.44 8.85 -15.31
C GLY A 575 14.31 7.37 -14.93
N GLU A 576 15.16 6.89 -14.04
CA GLU A 576 15.28 5.45 -13.68
C GLU A 576 14.00 4.83 -13.11
N ARG A 577 13.07 5.66 -12.63
CA ARG A 577 11.81 5.22 -12.01
C ARG A 577 10.65 5.13 -12.99
N TRP A 578 10.76 5.73 -14.18
CA TRP A 578 9.77 5.58 -15.23
C TRP A 578 9.83 4.16 -15.79
N GLY A 579 8.70 3.47 -15.86
CA GLY A 579 8.64 2.15 -16.45
C GLY A 579 7.73 1.21 -15.70
N THR A 580 7.97 -0.09 -15.83
CA THR A 580 7.18 -1.11 -15.14
C THR A 580 7.48 -1.10 -13.65
N PRO A 581 6.47 -1.29 -12.79
CA PRO A 581 6.71 -1.53 -11.37
C PRO A 581 7.65 -2.72 -11.14
N PRO A 582 8.32 -2.81 -9.98
CA PRO A 582 9.24 -3.92 -9.67
C PRO A 582 8.46 -5.20 -9.29
N GLN A 583 7.75 -5.74 -10.28
CA GLN A 583 6.99 -6.99 -10.23
C GLN A 583 6.79 -7.49 -11.65
N THR A 584 6.47 -8.77 -11.81
CA THR A 584 6.08 -9.30 -13.12
C THR A 584 4.72 -8.74 -13.56
N ALA A 585 4.58 -8.44 -14.85
CA ALA A 585 3.34 -7.92 -15.40
C ALA A 585 2.21 -8.97 -15.33
N TYR A 586 0.98 -8.50 -15.14
CA TYR A 586 -0.20 -9.37 -15.26
C TYR A 586 -0.43 -9.76 -16.73
N PRO A 587 -0.89 -11.00 -17.02
CA PRO A 587 -1.04 -11.51 -18.37
C PRO A 587 -1.84 -10.58 -19.28
N LEU A 588 -1.29 -10.24 -20.46
CA LEU A 588 -1.94 -9.37 -21.45
C LEU A 588 -3.30 -9.90 -21.88
N PHE A 589 -3.42 -11.23 -22.00
CA PHE A 589 -4.66 -11.92 -22.33
C PHE A 589 -5.22 -12.60 -21.10
N ASN A 590 -6.33 -12.07 -20.59
CA ASN A 590 -7.13 -12.68 -19.55
C ASN A 590 -8.62 -12.42 -19.86
N ALA A 591 -9.53 -13.18 -19.25
CA ALA A 591 -10.95 -13.08 -19.55
C ALA A 591 -11.51 -11.64 -19.32
N PRO A 592 -11.24 -10.94 -18.20
CA PRO A 592 -11.70 -9.56 -18.02
C PRO A 592 -11.26 -8.60 -19.12
N ARG A 593 -9.98 -8.64 -19.53
CA ARG A 593 -9.43 -7.80 -20.61
C ARG A 593 -10.10 -8.11 -21.93
N LEU A 594 -10.22 -9.40 -22.29
CA LEU A 594 -10.83 -9.81 -23.55
C LEU A 594 -12.30 -9.40 -23.64
N ILE A 595 -13.06 -9.50 -22.55
CA ILE A 595 -14.46 -9.07 -22.50
C ILE A 595 -14.55 -7.56 -22.70
N ILE A 596 -13.79 -6.78 -21.94
CA ILE A 596 -13.84 -5.31 -21.98
C ILE A 596 -13.39 -4.77 -23.35
N TRP A 597 -12.28 -5.27 -23.89
CA TRP A 597 -11.82 -4.90 -25.24
C TRP A 597 -12.74 -5.43 -26.34
N GLY A 598 -13.32 -6.61 -26.16
CA GLY A 598 -14.30 -7.20 -27.09
C GLY A 598 -15.58 -6.36 -27.17
N ILE A 599 -16.11 -5.90 -26.03
CA ILE A 599 -17.25 -4.98 -25.98
C ILE A 599 -16.90 -3.67 -26.69
N ALA A 600 -15.74 -3.07 -26.41
CA ALA A 600 -15.32 -1.85 -27.09
C ALA A 600 -15.17 -2.03 -28.60
N ALA A 601 -14.56 -3.14 -29.03
CA ALA A 601 -14.43 -3.47 -30.45
C ALA A 601 -15.79 -3.69 -31.12
N LEU A 602 -16.73 -4.35 -30.44
CA LEU A 602 -18.10 -4.55 -30.93
C LEU A 602 -18.85 -3.22 -31.06
N ILE A 603 -18.82 -2.37 -30.03
CA ILE A 603 -19.41 -1.02 -30.07
C ILE A 603 -18.84 -0.24 -31.25
N PHE A 604 -17.51 -0.27 -31.42
CA PHE A 604 -16.85 0.39 -32.54
C PHE A 604 -17.28 -0.20 -33.89
N ALA A 605 -17.35 -1.52 -34.02
CA ALA A 605 -17.75 -2.18 -35.26
C ALA A 605 -19.22 -1.90 -35.63
N VAL A 606 -20.13 -1.93 -34.64
CA VAL A 606 -21.54 -1.58 -34.80
C VAL A 606 -21.66 -0.10 -35.20
N TRP A 607 -21.00 0.80 -34.48
CA TRP A 607 -20.97 2.22 -34.81
C TRP A 607 -20.42 2.45 -36.22
N TYR A 608 -19.30 1.82 -36.57
CA TYR A 608 -18.66 1.93 -37.87
C TYR A 608 -19.57 1.40 -38.98
N GLY A 609 -20.23 0.26 -38.76
CA GLY A 609 -21.20 -0.34 -39.67
C GLY A 609 -22.41 0.55 -39.89
N PHE A 610 -23.06 1.05 -38.83
CA PHE A 610 -24.17 1.99 -38.92
C PHE A 610 -23.76 3.31 -39.58
N HIS A 611 -22.60 3.86 -39.21
CA HIS A 611 -22.07 5.07 -39.80
C HIS A 611 -21.80 4.88 -41.29
N ARG A 612 -21.17 3.78 -41.68
CA ARG A 612 -20.90 3.44 -43.08
C ARG A 612 -22.19 3.24 -43.87
N LYS A 613 -23.14 2.44 -43.38
CA LYS A 613 -24.44 2.22 -44.01
C LYS A 613 -25.19 3.52 -44.19
N LYS A 614 -25.34 4.31 -43.11
CA LYS A 614 -26.00 5.62 -43.15
C LYS A 614 -25.41 6.52 -44.22
N MET A 615 -24.08 6.64 -44.27
CA MET A 615 -23.39 7.48 -45.24
C MET A 615 -23.52 6.98 -46.69
N GLN A 616 -23.74 5.68 -46.90
CA GLN A 616 -23.89 5.07 -48.22
C GLN A 616 -25.35 4.97 -48.70
N THR A 617 -26.33 5.21 -47.82
CA THR A 617 -27.75 5.15 -48.18
C THR A 617 -28.16 6.46 -48.86
N ARG A 618 -28.97 6.39 -49.91
CA ARG A 618 -29.60 7.58 -50.49
C ARG A 618 -30.62 8.17 -49.52
N LEU A 619 -30.65 9.48 -49.41
CA LEU A 619 -31.61 10.27 -48.64
C LEU A 619 -32.86 10.54 -49.47
N PHE A 620 -32.74 10.58 -50.79
CA PHE A 620 -33.83 10.78 -51.73
C PHE A 620 -34.00 9.54 -52.62
N PRO A 621 -35.25 9.15 -52.93
CA PRO A 621 -35.51 8.09 -53.90
C PRO A 621 -34.90 8.47 -55.26
N HIS A 622 -34.37 7.48 -55.97
CA HIS A 622 -33.93 7.69 -57.35
C HIS A 622 -35.16 7.86 -58.24
N ASP A 623 -35.14 8.82 -59.16
CA ASP A 623 -36.20 8.98 -60.16
C ASP A 623 -36.41 7.64 -60.89
N GLY A 624 -37.48 6.91 -60.53
CA GLY A 624 -37.81 5.57 -61.05
C GLY A 624 -38.14 4.48 -60.01
N GLU A 625 -37.82 4.64 -58.73
CA GLU A 625 -38.21 3.67 -57.67
C GLU A 625 -39.39 4.20 -56.84
N LYS A 626 -40.48 3.41 -56.76
CA LYS A 626 -41.68 3.67 -55.94
C LYS A 626 -41.45 3.37 -54.47
#